data_AF-A0A3B9K903-F1
#
_entry.id   AF-A0A3B9K903-F1
#
_cell.length_a   1.000
_cell.length_b   1.000
_cell.length_c   1.000
_cell.angle_alpha   90.00
_cell.angle_beta   90.00
_cell.angle_gamma   90.00
#
_symmetry.space_group_name_H-M   'P 1'
#
loop_
_entity.id
_entity.type
_entity.pdbx_description
1 polymer ?
#
loop_
_entity_poly.entity_id
_entity_poly.type
_entity_poly.pdbx_seq_one_letter_code
_entity_poly.pdbx_strand_id
1 'polypeptide(L)'
;MRELEYLKLLAKDYPTLRDAAREILDLKAILSLPKGTEYFFSDLHGEDQAFSYLLRSSSGIIREKIRETFGHYISETDEEALAKL
;
A
#
# COMPACT_ATOMS: atom_id res chain seq x y z
N MET A 1 25.36 -7.07 -25.66
CA MET A 1 25.77 -8.26 -24.88
C MET A 1 25.06 -8.36 -23.54
N ARG A 2 25.14 -7.33 -22.69
CA ARG A 2 24.53 -7.32 -21.35
C ARG A 2 23.01 -7.62 -21.31
N GLU A 3 22.27 -7.11 -22.29
CA GLU A 3 20.82 -7.32 -22.39
C GLU A 3 20.44 -8.80 -22.62
N LEU A 4 21.21 -9.51 -23.45
CA LEU A 4 21.02 -10.94 -23.70
C LEU A 4 21.35 -11.78 -22.45
N GLU A 5 22.33 -11.36 -21.65
CA GLU A 5 22.66 -12.02 -20.38
C GLU A 5 21.52 -11.87 -19.36
N TYR A 6 20.90 -10.69 -19.27
CA TYR A 6 19.71 -10.47 -18.43
C TYR A 6 18.51 -11.29 -18.91
N LEU A 7 18.24 -11.33 -20.22
CA LEU A 7 17.17 -12.15 -20.78
C LEU A 7 17.39 -13.64 -20.51
N LYS A 8 18.63 -14.12 -20.56
CA LYS A 8 18.98 -15.51 -20.21
C LYS A 8 18.77 -15.81 -18.73
N LEU A 9 18.97 -14.84 -17.84
CA LEU A 9 18.69 -15.00 -16.42
C LEU A 9 17.17 -15.05 -16.18
N LEU A 10 16.43 -14.10 -16.76
CA LEU A 10 14.97 -14.05 -16.65
C LEU A 10 14.29 -15.30 -17.24
N ALA A 11 14.83 -15.87 -18.31
CA ALA A 11 14.31 -17.10 -18.89
C ALA A 11 14.41 -18.33 -17.97
N LYS A 12 15.19 -18.26 -16.87
CA LYS A 12 15.22 -19.31 -15.84
C LYS A 12 13.96 -19.27 -14.96
N ASP A 13 13.49 -18.07 -14.65
CA ASP A 13 12.33 -17.84 -13.78
C ASP A 13 11.02 -17.78 -14.59
N TYR A 14 11.09 -17.32 -15.85
CA TYR A 14 9.96 -17.20 -16.78
C TYR A 14 10.24 -17.98 -18.08
N PRO A 15 10.18 -19.32 -18.06
CA PRO A 15 10.62 -20.16 -19.17
C PRO A 15 9.71 -20.10 -20.39
N THR A 16 8.43 -19.71 -20.22
CA THR A 16 7.49 -19.57 -21.34
C THR A 16 6.99 -18.14 -21.49
N LEU A 17 6.49 -17.82 -22.71
CA LEU A 17 5.81 -16.56 -22.99
C LEU A 17 4.64 -16.32 -22.02
N ARG A 18 3.92 -17.38 -21.63
CA ARG A 18 2.79 -17.28 -20.70
C ARG A 18 3.24 -16.91 -19.30
N ASP A 19 4.35 -17.49 -18.81
CA ASP A 19 4.89 -17.18 -17.48
C ASP A 19 5.34 -15.72 -17.40
N ALA A 20 6.08 -15.25 -18.41
CA ALA A 20 6.52 -13.86 -18.48
C ALA A 20 5.32 -12.89 -18.61
N ALA A 21 4.33 -13.21 -19.45
CA ALA A 21 3.14 -12.39 -19.61
C ALA A 21 2.31 -12.31 -18.33
N ARG A 22 2.18 -13.43 -17.60
CA ARG A 22 1.50 -13.48 -16.32
C ARG A 22 2.18 -12.59 -15.28
N GLU A 23 3.50 -12.69 -15.13
CA GLU A 23 4.23 -11.87 -14.16
C GLU A 23 4.11 -10.37 -14.47
N ILE A 24 4.19 -10.00 -15.76
CA ILE A 24 3.98 -8.61 -16.17
C ILE A 24 2.57 -8.12 -15.79
N LEU A 25 1.54 -8.96 -15.95
CA LEU A 25 0.17 -8.62 -15.57
C LEU A 25 0.03 -8.49 -14.05
N ASP A 26 0.61 -9.41 -13.29
CA ASP A 26 0.57 -9.41 -11.82
C ASP A 26 1.26 -8.15 -11.26
N LEU A 27 2.45 -7.81 -11.76
CA LEU A 27 3.15 -6.57 -11.37
C LEU A 27 2.36 -5.31 -11.76
N LYS A 28 1.75 -5.29 -12.95
CA LYS A 28 0.88 -4.18 -13.37
C LYS A 28 -0.35 -4.05 -12.49
N ALA A 29 -0.95 -5.17 -12.08
CA ALA A 29 -2.09 -5.16 -11.18
C ALA A 29 -1.69 -4.60 -9.81
N ILE A 30 -0.56 -5.02 -9.25
CA ILE A 30 -0.02 -4.48 -7.99
C ILE A 30 0.23 -2.97 -8.10
N LEU A 31 0.84 -2.50 -9.19
CA LEU A 31 1.08 -1.06 -9.42
C LEU A 31 -0.20 -0.25 -9.63
N SER A 32 -1.28 -0.90 -10.09
CA SER A 32 -2.59 -0.27 -10.25
C SER A 32 -3.38 -0.16 -8.95
N LEU A 33 -2.93 -0.86 -7.89
CA LEU A 33 -3.53 -0.68 -6.58
C LEU A 33 -3.33 0.76 -6.11
N PRO A 34 -4.34 1.37 -5.48
CA PRO A 34 -4.20 2.70 -4.94
C PRO A 34 -3.01 2.73 -3.99
N LYS A 35 -2.16 3.75 -4.16
CA LYS A 35 -1.08 4.06 -3.23
C LYS A 35 -1.65 4.06 -1.80
N GLY A 36 -0.96 3.39 -0.88
CA GLY A 36 -1.27 3.49 0.53
C GLY A 36 -1.10 4.93 1.03
N THR A 37 -1.60 5.23 2.22
CA THR A 37 -1.37 6.52 2.86
C THR A 37 0.13 6.75 3.06
N GLU A 38 0.70 7.75 2.39
CA GLU A 38 2.09 8.15 2.57
C GLU A 38 2.15 9.31 3.56
N TYR A 39 2.91 9.15 4.66
CA TYR A 39 3.20 10.24 5.58
C TYR A 39 4.60 10.79 5.31
N PHE A 40 4.71 12.10 5.13
CA PHE A 40 6.00 12.80 5.07
C PHE A 40 6.26 13.53 6.37
N PHE A 41 7.33 13.14 7.07
CA PHE A 41 7.77 13.78 8.30
C PHE A 41 9.20 14.31 8.10
N SER A 42 9.39 15.60 8.31
CA SER A 42 10.70 16.26 8.16
C SER A 42 11.34 16.67 9.48
N ASP A 43 10.59 16.62 10.59
CA ASP A 43 11.06 17.06 11.90
C ASP A 43 10.65 16.06 12.99
N LEU A 44 11.53 15.11 13.25
CA LEU A 44 11.30 13.94 14.11
C LEU A 44 12.33 13.93 15.24
N HIS A 45 12.41 15.02 15.99
CA HIS A 45 13.31 15.16 17.14
C HIS A 45 12.54 15.45 18.42
N GLY A 46 12.55 14.50 19.37
CA GLY A 46 12.07 14.70 20.75
C GLY A 46 10.57 14.47 20.99
N GLU A 47 9.77 14.22 19.94
CA GLU A 47 8.30 14.13 20.02
C GLU A 47 7.77 12.73 19.68
N ASP A 48 8.15 11.72 20.49
CA ASP A 48 7.76 10.32 20.31
C ASP A 48 6.25 10.07 20.50
N GLN A 49 5.64 10.79 21.45
CA GLN A 49 4.20 10.71 21.73
C GLN A 49 3.35 11.33 20.61
N ALA A 50 3.73 12.51 20.11
CA ALA A 50 3.02 13.15 19.00
C ALA A 50 3.13 12.32 17.71
N PHE A 51 4.29 11.71 17.45
CA PHE A 51 4.49 10.79 16.34
C PHE A 51 3.61 9.54 16.46
N SER A 52 3.56 8.92 17.64
CA SER A 52 2.71 7.75 17.90
C SER A 52 1.23 8.07 17.74
N TYR A 53 0.80 9.25 18.20
CA TYR A 53 -0.56 9.74 18.02
C TYR A 53 -0.89 9.99 16.54
N LEU A 54 0.01 10.61 15.78
CA LEU A 54 -0.18 10.84 14.35
C LEU A 54 -0.32 9.53 13.56
N LEU A 55 0.51 8.51 13.85
CA LEU A 55 0.40 7.18 13.23
C LEU A 55 -0.90 6.45 13.59
N ARG A 56 -1.37 6.58 14.84
CA ARG A 56 -2.55 5.85 15.34
C ARG A 56 -3.88 6.57 15.15
N SER A 57 -3.86 7.86 14.81
CA SER A 57 -5.07 8.68 14.72
C SER A 57 -5.89 8.48 13.43
N SER A 58 -5.56 7.50 12.59
CA SER A 58 -6.14 7.36 11.24
C SER A 58 -6.10 8.66 10.44
N SER A 59 -5.01 9.42 10.64
CA SER A 59 -4.77 10.71 9.99
C SER A 59 -4.69 10.54 8.47
N GLY A 60 -5.42 11.36 7.70
CA GLY A 60 -5.48 11.26 6.24
C GLY A 60 -6.65 10.42 5.71
N ILE A 61 -6.42 9.65 4.65
CA ILE A 61 -7.47 8.91 3.90
C ILE A 61 -8.01 7.67 4.62
N ILE A 62 -7.42 7.28 5.76
CA ILE A 62 -7.85 6.08 6.50
C ILE A 62 -9.29 6.25 7.01
N ARG A 63 -9.62 7.42 7.56
CA ARG A 63 -10.99 7.73 8.02
C ARG A 63 -11.99 7.73 6.87
N GLU A 64 -11.59 8.24 5.72
CA GLU A 64 -12.39 8.25 4.49
C GLU A 64 -12.61 6.83 3.95
N LYS A 65 -11.57 5.99 3.93
CA LYS A 65 -11.67 4.57 3.57
C LYS A 65 -12.53 3.74 4.52
N ILE A 66 -12.45 4.01 5.83
CA ILE A 66 -13.33 3.35 6.82
C ILE A 66 -14.78 3.70 6.49
N ARG A 67 -15.09 4.96 6.22
CA ARG A 67 -16.44 5.39 5.83
C ARG A 67 -16.88 4.82 4.48
N GLU A 68 -16.04 4.85 3.46
CA GLU A 68 -16.33 4.26 2.15
C GLU A 68 -16.62 2.75 2.24
N THR A 69 -15.88 2.04 3.08
CA THR A 69 -15.97 0.57 3.20
C THR A 69 -17.09 0.15 4.14
N PHE A 70 -17.25 0.85 5.26
CA PHE A 70 -18.07 0.42 6.40
C PHE A 70 -19.22 1.37 6.77
N GLY A 71 -19.30 2.57 6.21
CA GLY A 71 -20.28 3.58 6.65
C GLY A 71 -21.74 3.28 6.35
N HIS A 72 -22.01 2.19 5.62
CA HIS A 72 -23.35 1.63 5.45
C HIS A 72 -23.61 0.40 6.34
N TYR A 73 -22.60 -0.09 7.05
CA TYR A 73 -22.62 -1.33 7.84
C TYR A 73 -22.50 -1.09 9.34
N ILE A 74 -21.84 -0.02 9.77
CA ILE A 74 -21.60 0.29 11.19
C ILE A 74 -21.98 1.74 11.51
N SER A 75 -22.11 2.06 12.80
CA SER A 75 -22.42 3.43 13.23
C SER A 75 -21.19 4.34 13.13
N GLU A 76 -21.40 5.66 13.06
CA GLU A 76 -20.30 6.64 13.07
C GLU A 76 -19.42 6.51 14.32
N THR A 77 -20.02 6.15 15.47
CA THR A 77 -19.29 5.84 16.70
C THR A 77 -18.38 4.62 16.58
N ASP A 78 -18.79 3.59 15.84
CA ASP A 78 -17.96 2.40 15.58
C ASP A 78 -16.88 2.69 14.53
N GLU A 79 -17.18 3.54 13.53
CA GLU A 79 -16.17 4.06 12.60
C GLU A 79 -15.07 4.83 13.35
N GLU A 80 -15.44 5.66 14.33
CA GLU A 80 -14.48 6.37 15.17
C GLU A 80 -13.64 5.44 16.04
N ALA A 81 -14.24 4.36 16.57
CA ALA A 81 -13.53 3.37 17.36
C ALA A 81 -12.51 2.62 16.49
N LEU A 82 -12.90 2.24 15.26
CA LEU A 82 -12.02 1.66 14.25
C LEU A 82 -10.88 2.60 13.85
N ALA A 83 -11.16 3.91 13.75
CA ALA A 83 -10.16 4.90 13.41
C ALA A 83 -9.13 5.18 14.54
N LYS A 84 -9.40 4.72 15.77
CA LYS A 84 -8.54 4.93 16.96
C LYS A 84 -7.75 3.67 17.39
N LEU A 85 -7.92 2.55 16.69
CA LEU A 85 -7.19 1.29 16.89
C LEU A 85 -5.74 1.39 16.38
#